data_AF-A0A7S3KUM3-F1
#
_entry.id   AF-A0A7S3KUM3-F1
#
_cell.length_a   1.000
_cell.length_b   1.000
_cell.length_c   1.000
_cell.angle_alpha   90.00
_cell.angle_beta   90.00
_cell.angle_gamma   90.00
#
_symmetry.space_group_name_H-M   'P 1'
#
loop_
_entity.id
_entity.type
_entity.pdbx_description
1 polymer ?
#
loop_
_entity_poly.entity_id
_entity_poly.type
_entity_poly.pdbx_seq_one_letter_code
_entity_poly.pdbx_strand_id
1 'polypeptide(L)'
;FAQKFVQPSCMMLNSIRFSSTLGRMMYYSQARAYSNTNVLYSFIQTRLRKEAFKNSIYRPLAANTINSNDGARKKRKIVGRGKASGHGKNCGKGHKGQNSRAGTGHTSAAFIGGQNPLNKRLPKVGFNRNAHKEPLERVNIRDILYYIRKGKLDPTKTITIKDLFECGAVSKIKYGIKILGRGAEQLDSFEQPLHFEVQDASMSAIEAIQRNGGSVTSVYYTPTIIRRLLCPYKFKIPEAKIPM
;
A
#
# COMPACT_ATOMS: atom_id res chain seq x y z
N PHE A 1 -26.32 -23.09 -12.85
CA PHE A 1 -26.40 -21.62 -12.71
C PHE A 1 -25.45 -21.00 -13.74
N ALA A 2 -25.81 -20.95 -15.02
CA ALA A 2 -26.70 -19.98 -15.67
C ALA A 2 -25.98 -18.67 -16.05
N GLN A 3 -25.93 -18.43 -17.37
CA GLN A 3 -25.98 -17.16 -18.14
C GLN A 3 -24.92 -17.15 -19.26
N LYS A 4 -25.27 -17.64 -20.47
CA LYS A 4 -25.92 -16.91 -21.58
C LYS A 4 -25.10 -15.74 -22.10
N PHE A 5 -24.30 -15.99 -23.14
CA PHE A 5 -24.00 -14.98 -24.17
C PHE A 5 -24.75 -15.36 -25.44
N VAL A 6 -25.65 -14.48 -25.85
CA VAL A 6 -26.49 -14.58 -27.03
C VAL A 6 -25.67 -14.10 -28.23
N GLN A 7 -25.49 -14.96 -29.23
CA GLN A 7 -25.13 -14.53 -30.59
C GLN A 7 -26.43 -14.23 -31.36
N PRO A 8 -26.50 -13.15 -32.15
CA PRO A 8 -27.63 -12.95 -33.06
C PRO A 8 -27.48 -13.87 -34.27
N SER A 9 -28.48 -14.72 -34.44
CA SER A 9 -28.81 -15.49 -35.63
C SER A 9 -28.98 -14.60 -36.86
N CYS A 10 -28.26 -14.90 -37.94
CA CYS A 10 -28.66 -14.50 -39.29
C CYS A 10 -29.12 -15.76 -40.02
N MET A 11 -30.36 -15.71 -40.49
CA MET A 11 -31.15 -16.81 -41.05
C MET A 11 -30.49 -17.45 -42.27
N MET A 12 -30.58 -18.77 -42.34
CA MET A 12 -30.64 -19.47 -43.62
C MET A 12 -31.98 -19.14 -44.28
N LEU A 13 -31.95 -18.65 -45.52
CA LEU A 13 -32.98 -18.97 -46.50
C LEU A 13 -32.34 -19.33 -47.83
N ASN A 14 -32.86 -20.43 -48.36
CA ASN A 14 -32.37 -21.23 -49.45
C ASN A 14 -32.53 -20.58 -50.83
N SER A 15 -31.72 -21.15 -51.73
CA SER A 15 -31.99 -21.41 -53.15
C SER A 15 -32.13 -20.22 -54.08
N ILE A 16 -31.19 -20.13 -55.03
CA ILE A 16 -31.48 -20.18 -56.46
C ILE A 16 -30.23 -20.80 -57.13
N ARG A 17 -30.41 -21.89 -57.89
CA ARG A 17 -29.40 -22.38 -58.84
C ARG A 17 -29.39 -21.42 -60.03
N PHE A 18 -28.24 -20.84 -60.38
CA PHE A 18 -28.04 -20.25 -61.69
C PHE A 18 -26.81 -20.83 -62.37
N SER A 19 -26.99 -21.09 -63.66
CA SER A 19 -26.18 -21.86 -64.57
C SER A 19 -24.86 -21.19 -64.96
N SER A 20 -24.01 -22.01 -65.54
CA SER A 20 -22.56 -21.92 -65.70
C SER A 20 -22.04 -20.98 -66.81
N THR A 21 -22.59 -19.77 -66.97
CA THR A 21 -22.15 -18.86 -68.06
C THR A 21 -21.73 -17.45 -67.65
N LEU A 22 -21.78 -17.10 -66.35
CA LEU A 22 -21.31 -15.79 -65.84
C LEU A 22 -20.04 -15.88 -64.98
N GLY A 23 -19.26 -16.94 -65.13
CA GLY A 23 -18.02 -17.16 -64.36
C GLY A 23 -16.78 -16.40 -64.85
N ARG A 24 -16.87 -15.62 -65.94
CA ARG A 24 -15.67 -15.00 -66.57
C ARG A 24 -15.68 -13.48 -66.72
N MET A 25 -16.74 -12.79 -66.26
CA MET A 25 -16.81 -11.32 -66.27
C MET A 25 -16.84 -10.67 -64.88
N MET A 26 -16.53 -11.42 -63.82
CA MET A 26 -16.39 -10.88 -62.45
C MET A 26 -14.99 -11.02 -61.85
N TYR A 27 -13.98 -11.39 -62.64
CA TYR A 27 -12.59 -11.44 -62.19
C TYR A 27 -11.72 -10.24 -62.59
N TYR A 28 -12.27 -9.28 -63.34
CA TYR A 28 -11.55 -8.05 -63.72
C TYR A 28 -12.06 -6.76 -63.05
N SER A 29 -13.08 -6.84 -62.17
CA SER A 29 -13.56 -5.69 -61.39
C SER A 29 -13.11 -5.68 -59.93
N GLN A 30 -12.61 -6.80 -59.38
CA GLN A 30 -12.16 -6.87 -57.98
C GLN A 30 -10.69 -6.48 -57.76
N ALA A 31 -9.84 -6.46 -58.80
CA ALA A 31 -8.42 -6.14 -58.64
C ALA A 31 -8.08 -4.64 -58.64
N ARG A 32 -9.02 -3.74 -58.95
CA ARG A 32 -8.78 -2.28 -59.00
C ARG A 32 -9.19 -1.51 -57.72
N ALA A 33 -9.83 -2.19 -56.77
CA ALA A 33 -10.32 -1.58 -55.52
C ALA A 33 -9.40 -1.81 -54.29
N TYR A 34 -8.30 -2.57 -54.44
CA TYR A 34 -7.40 -2.93 -53.33
C TYR A 34 -6.05 -2.19 -53.31
N SER A 35 -5.82 -1.22 -54.22
CA SER A 35 -4.61 -0.37 -54.19
C SER A 35 -4.82 0.96 -53.45
N ASN A 36 -6.05 1.47 -53.38
CA ASN A 36 -6.35 2.78 -52.79
C ASN A 36 -6.82 2.75 -51.34
N THR A 37 -7.30 1.61 -50.83
CA THR A 37 -7.78 1.49 -49.45
C THR A 37 -6.65 1.34 -48.43
N ASN A 38 -5.56 0.62 -48.77
CA ASN A 38 -4.39 0.46 -47.91
C ASN A 38 -3.56 1.75 -47.77
N VAL A 39 -3.52 2.59 -48.81
CA VAL A 39 -2.83 3.89 -48.78
C VAL A 39 -3.61 4.89 -47.93
N LEU A 40 -4.94 4.96 -48.08
CA LEU A 40 -5.78 5.80 -47.22
C LEU A 40 -5.77 5.35 -45.75
N TYR A 41 -5.82 4.04 -45.49
CA TYR A 41 -5.79 3.51 -44.12
C TYR A 41 -4.42 3.74 -43.46
N SER A 42 -3.31 3.60 -44.20
CA SER A 42 -1.96 3.92 -43.70
C SER A 42 -1.73 5.44 -43.56
N PHE A 43 -2.30 6.27 -44.44
CA PHE A 43 -2.29 7.74 -44.26
C PHE A 43 -3.09 8.17 -43.04
N ILE A 44 -4.29 7.60 -42.82
CA ILE A 44 -5.10 7.88 -41.64
C ILE A 44 -4.37 7.40 -40.37
N GLN A 45 -3.80 6.19 -40.38
CA GLN A 45 -3.02 5.67 -39.26
C GLN A 45 -1.77 6.52 -38.98
N THR A 46 -1.02 6.97 -39.99
CA THR A 46 0.16 7.82 -39.80
C THR A 46 -0.20 9.24 -39.38
N ARG A 47 -1.34 9.80 -39.82
CA ARG A 47 -1.86 11.10 -39.37
C ARG A 47 -2.29 11.05 -37.91
N LEU A 48 -3.06 10.03 -37.53
CA LEU A 48 -3.43 9.77 -36.13
C LEU A 48 -2.19 9.53 -35.26
N ARG A 49 -1.16 8.85 -35.78
CA ARG A 49 0.12 8.65 -35.08
C ARG A 49 0.91 9.95 -34.92
N LYS A 50 0.93 10.84 -35.92
CA LYS A 50 1.57 12.17 -35.85
C LYS A 50 0.82 13.14 -34.92
N GLU A 51 -0.51 13.10 -34.88
CA GLU A 51 -1.32 13.86 -33.92
C GLU A 51 -1.15 13.34 -32.49
N ALA A 52 -1.04 12.02 -32.31
CA ALA A 52 -0.71 11.41 -31.03
C ALA A 52 0.72 11.77 -30.56
N PHE A 53 1.69 11.87 -31.48
CA PHE A 53 3.08 12.25 -31.19
C PHE A 53 3.24 13.74 -30.84
N LYS A 54 2.48 14.63 -31.49
CA LYS A 54 2.44 16.07 -31.15
C LYS A 54 1.97 16.33 -29.71
N ASN A 55 1.19 15.42 -29.13
CA ASN A 55 0.58 15.58 -27.82
C ASN A 55 1.34 14.92 -26.66
N SER A 56 2.41 14.16 -26.92
CA SER A 56 2.97 13.26 -25.89
C SER A 56 4.45 13.44 -25.56
N ILE A 57 5.28 14.17 -26.32
CA ILE A 57 6.75 14.11 -26.08
C ILE A 57 7.43 15.45 -25.72
N TYR A 58 6.88 16.62 -26.05
CA TYR A 58 7.49 17.90 -25.64
C TYR A 58 6.46 18.96 -25.26
N ARG A 59 5.79 18.78 -24.12
CA ARG A 59 5.13 19.92 -23.47
C ARG A 59 6.21 20.66 -22.69
N PRO A 60 6.43 21.98 -22.92
CA PRO A 60 7.34 22.76 -22.09
C PRO A 60 6.83 22.71 -20.64
N LEU A 61 7.72 22.65 -19.66
CA LEU A 61 7.35 22.72 -18.25
C LEU A 61 6.94 24.16 -17.92
N ALA A 62 5.64 24.44 -18.07
CA ALA A 62 5.04 25.74 -17.85
C ALA A 62 3.83 25.58 -16.92
N ALA A 63 3.43 26.66 -16.24
CA ALA A 63 2.36 26.60 -15.24
C ALA A 63 1.00 26.10 -15.80
N ASN A 64 0.77 26.24 -17.11
CA ASN A 64 -0.44 25.81 -17.81
C ASN A 64 -0.37 24.38 -18.37
N THR A 65 0.81 23.73 -18.39
CA THR A 65 1.02 22.41 -18.98
C THR A 65 1.21 21.30 -17.95
N ILE A 66 1.38 21.66 -16.67
CA ILE A 66 1.45 20.70 -15.56
C ILE A 66 0.08 20.10 -15.27
N ASN A 67 0.02 18.77 -15.13
CA ASN A 67 -1.17 18.05 -14.74
C ASN A 67 -0.81 16.98 -13.71
N SER A 68 -1.75 16.63 -12.84
CA SER A 68 -1.59 15.48 -11.95
C SER A 68 -1.68 14.18 -12.73
N ASN A 69 -1.07 13.11 -12.21
CA ASN A 69 -1.23 11.77 -12.75
C ASN A 69 -2.71 11.39 -12.85
N ASP A 70 -3.06 10.59 -13.85
CA ASP A 70 -4.44 10.17 -14.03
C ASP A 70 -4.97 9.45 -12.77
N GLY A 71 -6.21 9.75 -12.40
CA GLY A 71 -6.83 9.26 -11.17
C GLY A 71 -6.41 9.95 -9.86
N ALA A 72 -5.37 10.81 -9.85
CA ALA A 72 -4.95 11.51 -8.63
C ALA A 72 -6.02 12.49 -8.11
N ARG A 73 -6.83 13.08 -9.00
CA ARG A 73 -7.95 13.96 -8.65
C ARG A 73 -9.26 13.38 -9.16
N LYS A 74 -10.18 13.06 -8.24
CA LYS A 74 -11.55 12.67 -8.57
C LYS A 74 -12.45 13.90 -8.57
N LYS A 75 -13.29 14.04 -9.59
CA LYS A 75 -14.31 15.10 -9.63
C LYS A 75 -15.28 14.89 -8.46
N ARG A 76 -15.50 15.94 -7.64
CA ARG A 76 -16.48 15.88 -6.55
C ARG A 76 -17.88 15.65 -7.10
N LYS A 77 -18.68 14.89 -6.37
CA LYS A 77 -20.09 14.73 -6.66
C LYS A 77 -20.83 16.04 -6.35
N ILE A 78 -21.39 16.68 -7.37
CA ILE A 78 -22.20 17.90 -7.22
C ILE A 78 -23.67 17.48 -7.19
N VAL A 79 -24.36 17.74 -6.08
CA VAL A 79 -25.78 17.38 -5.88
C VAL A 79 -26.70 18.57 -6.21
N GLY A 80 -27.96 18.30 -6.58
CA GLY A 80 -28.97 19.35 -6.81
C GLY A 80 -28.87 20.09 -8.14
N ARG A 81 -28.09 19.58 -9.11
CA ARG A 81 -27.86 20.22 -10.42
C ARG A 81 -28.50 19.41 -11.56
N GLY A 82 -29.83 19.44 -11.62
CA GLY A 82 -30.61 18.83 -12.70
C GLY A 82 -30.71 17.30 -12.65
N LYS A 83 -31.72 16.74 -13.34
CA LYS A 83 -32.03 15.30 -13.30
C LYS A 83 -30.96 14.40 -13.94
N ALA A 84 -30.31 14.87 -15.02
CA ALA A 84 -29.29 14.11 -15.75
C ALA A 84 -28.07 13.72 -14.90
N SER A 85 -27.78 14.48 -13.83
CA SER A 85 -26.69 14.17 -12.89
C SER A 85 -26.92 12.93 -12.01
N GLY A 86 -28.11 12.33 -12.05
CA GLY A 86 -28.53 11.23 -11.18
C GLY A 86 -28.81 11.64 -9.72
N HIS A 87 -28.48 12.88 -9.34
CA HIS A 87 -28.58 13.39 -7.97
C HIS A 87 -29.29 14.76 -7.91
N GLY A 88 -30.15 15.03 -8.90
CA GLY A 88 -30.90 16.29 -9.01
C GLY A 88 -32.02 16.41 -8.00
N LYS A 89 -33.07 15.60 -8.16
CA LYS A 89 -34.37 15.78 -7.46
C LYS A 89 -34.26 15.75 -5.93
N ASN A 90 -33.55 14.75 -5.41
CA ASN A 90 -33.48 14.49 -3.96
C ASN A 90 -32.07 14.71 -3.38
N CYS A 91 -31.11 15.18 -4.18
CA CYS A 91 -29.70 15.34 -3.77
C CYS A 91 -29.04 14.10 -3.13
N GLY A 92 -29.59 12.89 -3.38
CA GLY A 92 -29.15 11.64 -2.75
C GLY A 92 -29.67 11.39 -1.33
N LYS A 93 -30.57 12.23 -0.80
CA LYS A 93 -31.13 12.11 0.57
C LYS A 93 -32.42 11.28 0.68
N GLY A 94 -33.01 10.87 -0.44
CA GLY A 94 -34.31 10.18 -0.46
C GLY A 94 -35.51 11.14 -0.37
N HIS A 95 -36.67 10.61 -0.02
CA HIS A 95 -37.94 11.36 0.12
C HIS A 95 -38.11 11.95 1.54
N LYS A 96 -39.34 12.30 1.92
CA LYS A 96 -39.70 13.04 3.15
C LYS A 96 -39.44 12.23 4.44
N GLY A 97 -38.17 12.08 4.83
CA GLY A 97 -37.75 11.46 6.10
C GLY A 97 -36.91 12.41 6.97
N GLN A 98 -36.62 12.02 8.21
CA GLN A 98 -35.84 12.85 9.15
C GLN A 98 -34.50 13.31 8.55
N ASN A 99 -33.76 12.38 7.92
CA ASN A 99 -32.44 12.67 7.32
C ASN A 99 -32.48 13.53 6.03
N SER A 100 -33.66 13.80 5.49
CA SER A 100 -33.83 14.60 4.27
C SER A 100 -33.85 16.11 4.53
N ARG A 101 -34.13 16.54 5.77
CA ARG A 101 -34.31 17.95 6.15
C ARG A 101 -32.99 18.60 6.59
N ALA A 102 -32.97 19.94 6.61
CA ALA A 102 -31.82 20.70 7.11
C ALA A 102 -31.79 20.71 8.64
N GLY A 103 -30.59 20.78 9.24
CA GLY A 103 -30.40 20.89 10.70
C GLY A 103 -30.60 19.59 11.48
N THR A 104 -31.82 19.09 11.55
CA THR A 104 -32.24 18.05 12.53
C THR A 104 -32.13 16.60 11.99
N GLY A 105 -31.69 16.45 10.74
CA GLY A 105 -31.64 15.16 10.01
C GLY A 105 -30.34 14.38 10.15
N HIS A 106 -29.48 14.71 11.10
CA HIS A 106 -28.25 13.96 11.35
C HIS A 106 -28.36 13.21 12.66
N THR A 107 -29.20 12.18 12.63
CA THR A 107 -29.17 11.12 13.61
C THR A 107 -27.75 10.56 13.69
N SER A 108 -27.17 10.54 14.90
CA SER A 108 -25.85 9.93 15.11
C SER A 108 -25.83 8.52 14.53
N ALA A 109 -24.74 8.15 13.86
CA ALA A 109 -24.60 6.80 13.30
C ALA A 109 -24.75 5.69 14.36
N ALA A 110 -24.54 6.02 15.65
CA ALA A 110 -24.70 5.11 16.77
C ALA A 110 -26.15 5.03 17.33
N PHE A 111 -27.10 5.78 16.79
CA PHE A 111 -28.49 5.79 17.28
C PHE A 111 -29.28 4.58 16.76
N ILE A 112 -29.90 3.82 17.68
CA ILE A 112 -30.66 2.59 17.40
C ILE A 112 -32.16 2.82 17.65
N GLY A 113 -32.70 3.96 17.22
CA GLY A 113 -34.16 4.17 17.19
C GLY A 113 -34.88 4.22 18.54
N GLY A 114 -34.19 4.55 19.64
CA GLY A 114 -34.75 4.53 21.00
C GLY A 114 -34.49 3.24 21.79
N GLN A 115 -33.94 2.21 21.15
CA GLN A 115 -33.43 1.03 21.85
C GLN A 115 -32.16 1.36 22.64
N ASN A 116 -31.91 0.67 23.76
CA ASN A 116 -30.65 0.82 24.51
C ASN A 116 -29.45 0.60 23.57
N PRO A 117 -28.51 1.55 23.47
CA PRO A 117 -27.41 1.46 22.52
C PRO A 117 -26.39 0.38 22.93
N LEU A 118 -25.62 -0.12 21.96
CA LEU A 118 -24.70 -1.26 22.15
C LEU A 118 -23.68 -1.02 23.27
N ASN A 119 -23.16 0.20 23.37
CA ASN A 119 -22.23 0.63 24.41
C ASN A 119 -22.81 0.59 25.84
N LYS A 120 -24.14 0.59 25.99
CA LYS A 120 -24.82 0.40 27.29
C LYS A 120 -25.22 -1.06 27.53
N ARG A 121 -25.44 -1.86 26.48
CA ARG A 121 -25.80 -3.28 26.62
C ARG A 121 -24.62 -4.13 27.05
N LEU A 122 -23.45 -3.86 26.46
CA LEU A 122 -22.24 -4.61 26.76
C LEU A 122 -21.61 -4.08 28.06
N PRO A 123 -21.13 -4.97 28.95
CA PRO A 123 -20.39 -4.53 30.13
C PRO A 123 -19.06 -3.91 29.71
N LYS A 124 -18.57 -2.96 30.50
CA LYS A 124 -17.19 -2.47 30.37
C LYS A 124 -16.27 -3.56 30.94
N VAL A 125 -15.47 -4.18 30.08
CA VAL A 125 -14.56 -5.26 30.46
C VAL A 125 -13.13 -4.73 30.57
N GLY A 126 -12.46 -5.09 31.67
CA GLY A 126 -11.04 -4.80 31.90
C GLY A 126 -10.75 -3.40 32.43
N PHE A 127 -9.45 -3.10 32.54
CA PHE A 127 -8.91 -1.81 32.95
C PHE A 127 -7.76 -1.41 32.00
N ASN A 128 -7.38 -0.14 32.00
CA ASN A 128 -6.29 0.32 31.15
C ASN A 128 -4.91 -0.09 31.72
N ARG A 129 -4.46 -1.31 31.39
CA ARG A 129 -3.10 -1.78 31.72
C ARG A 129 -1.99 -0.94 31.06
N ASN A 130 -2.30 -0.13 30.05
CA ASN A 130 -1.27 0.58 29.28
C ASN A 130 -0.63 1.75 30.04
N ALA A 131 -1.19 2.20 31.17
CA ALA A 131 -0.64 3.32 31.94
C ALA A 131 0.79 3.05 32.47
N HIS A 132 1.07 1.82 32.89
CA HIS A 132 2.39 1.39 33.41
C HIS A 132 3.11 0.43 32.46
N LYS A 133 2.62 0.30 31.22
CA LYS A 133 3.22 -0.63 30.28
C LYS A 133 4.43 0.03 29.62
N GLU A 134 5.55 -0.66 29.70
CA GLU A 134 6.79 -0.31 29.01
C GLU A 134 7.00 -1.25 27.82
N PRO A 135 6.28 -1.05 26.70
CA PRO A 135 6.40 -1.93 25.55
C PRO A 135 7.80 -1.85 24.95
N LEU A 136 8.46 -3.01 24.87
CA LEU A 136 9.70 -3.18 24.13
C LEU A 136 9.41 -3.31 22.63
N GLU A 137 10.30 -2.75 21.81
CA GLU A 137 10.24 -2.89 20.36
C GLU A 137 10.67 -4.28 19.95
N ARG A 138 9.94 -4.88 19.01
CA ARG A 138 10.14 -6.28 18.63
C ARG A 138 11.05 -6.36 17.42
N VAL A 139 12.15 -7.09 17.54
CA VAL A 139 13.08 -7.35 16.43
C VAL A 139 13.22 -8.86 16.25
N ASN A 140 13.04 -9.35 15.03
CA ASN A 140 13.18 -10.78 14.74
C ASN A 140 14.61 -11.10 14.29
N ILE A 141 15.07 -12.33 14.58
CA ILE A 141 16.36 -12.85 14.09
C ILE A 141 16.48 -12.74 12.56
N ARG A 142 15.40 -13.05 11.82
CA ARG A 142 15.35 -12.89 10.36
C ARG A 142 15.77 -11.49 9.89
N ASP A 143 15.27 -10.46 10.56
CA ASP A 143 15.50 -9.08 10.14
C ASP A 143 16.95 -8.66 10.49
N ILE A 144 17.50 -9.16 11.60
CA ILE A 144 18.92 -8.97 11.98
C ILE A 144 19.85 -9.59 10.93
N LEU A 145 19.60 -10.85 10.55
CA LEU A 145 20.38 -11.55 9.52
C LEU A 145 20.33 -10.83 8.17
N TYR A 146 19.18 -10.25 7.82
CA TYR A 146 19.05 -9.43 6.63
C TYR A 146 19.98 -8.20 6.64
N TYR A 147 20.10 -7.51 7.79
CA TYR A 147 21.01 -6.35 7.92
C TYR A 147 22.49 -6.74 7.94
N ILE A 148 22.82 -7.91 8.51
CA ILE A 148 24.18 -8.48 8.44
C ILE A 148 24.55 -8.78 6.97
N ARG A 149 23.69 -9.47 6.23
CA ARG A 149 23.92 -9.76 4.79
C ARG A 149 24.04 -8.51 3.93
N LYS A 150 23.40 -7.41 4.34
CA LYS A 150 23.55 -6.09 3.69
C LYS A 150 24.83 -5.36 4.06
N GLY A 151 25.65 -5.89 4.97
CA GLY A 151 26.86 -5.24 5.46
C GLY A 151 26.60 -3.99 6.32
N LYS A 152 25.40 -3.87 6.89
CA LYS A 152 25.05 -2.74 7.79
C LYS A 152 25.28 -3.04 9.27
N LEU A 153 25.44 -4.32 9.61
CA LEU A 153 25.63 -4.79 10.97
C LEU A 153 26.83 -5.72 10.99
N ASP A 154 27.78 -5.45 11.87
CA ASP A 154 28.99 -6.26 12.04
C ASP A 154 28.68 -7.44 12.98
N PRO A 155 28.75 -8.71 12.53
CA PRO A 155 28.49 -9.87 13.37
C PRO A 155 29.63 -10.19 14.35
N THR A 156 30.81 -9.60 14.15
CA THR A 156 32.00 -9.84 14.99
C THR A 156 31.96 -9.10 16.33
N LYS A 157 31.14 -8.05 16.44
CA LYS A 157 30.96 -7.25 17.65
C LYS A 157 29.68 -7.65 18.36
N THR A 158 29.58 -7.31 19.65
CA THR A 158 28.32 -7.41 20.38
C THR A 158 27.29 -6.46 19.77
N ILE A 159 26.15 -7.01 19.36
CA ILE A 159 25.06 -6.25 18.77
C ILE A 159 24.27 -5.57 19.89
N THR A 160 24.43 -4.25 20.00
CA THR A 160 23.74 -3.43 21.01
C THR A 160 22.48 -2.77 20.46
N ILE A 161 21.70 -2.15 21.35
CA ILE A 161 20.52 -1.34 20.99
C ILE A 161 20.89 -0.19 20.03
N LYS A 162 22.10 0.36 20.15
CA LYS A 162 22.58 1.46 19.29
C LYS A 162 22.75 0.98 17.86
N ASP A 163 23.38 -0.17 17.68
CA ASP A 163 23.68 -0.72 16.36
C ASP A 163 22.39 -1.09 15.62
N LEU A 164 21.41 -1.64 16.33
CA LEU A 164 20.08 -1.93 15.79
C LEU A 164 19.32 -0.66 15.37
N PHE A 165 19.51 0.45 16.07
CA PHE A 165 18.95 1.75 15.71
C PHE A 165 19.66 2.35 14.49
N GLU A 166 21.00 2.35 14.48
CA GLU A 166 21.82 2.93 13.42
C GLU A 166 21.69 2.16 12.10
N CYS A 167 21.56 0.83 12.12
CA CYS A 167 21.35 0.06 10.90
C CYS A 167 19.95 0.28 10.29
N GLY A 168 19.00 0.78 11.09
CA GLY A 168 17.61 1.03 10.72
C GLY A 168 16.65 -0.13 10.98
N ALA A 169 17.07 -1.14 11.76
CA ALA A 169 16.18 -2.24 12.17
C ALA A 169 15.02 -1.74 13.04
N VAL A 170 15.27 -0.72 13.87
CA VAL A 170 14.25 -0.05 14.66
C VAL A 170 14.38 1.47 14.52
N SER A 171 13.27 2.15 14.28
CA SER A 171 13.26 3.61 14.05
C SER A 171 13.04 4.45 15.31
N LYS A 172 12.31 3.92 16.30
CA LYS A 172 11.97 4.64 17.54
C LYS A 172 12.04 3.66 18.69
N ILE A 173 12.82 3.98 19.72
CA ILE A 173 13.01 3.13 20.89
C ILE A 173 12.74 3.98 22.12
N LYS A 174 11.74 3.58 22.92
CA LYS A 174 11.37 4.29 24.17
C LYS A 174 11.78 3.50 25.41
N TYR A 175 11.43 2.22 25.47
CA TYR A 175 11.66 1.35 26.62
C TYR A 175 12.72 0.26 26.37
N GLY A 176 13.01 -0.04 25.11
CA GLY A 176 14.03 -1.01 24.74
C GLY A 176 13.64 -1.90 23.57
N ILE A 177 14.39 -2.98 23.39
CA ILE A 177 14.21 -3.97 22.33
C ILE A 177 14.07 -5.36 22.94
N LYS A 178 13.15 -6.14 22.37
CA LYS A 178 13.00 -7.57 22.59
C LYS A 178 13.32 -8.36 21.32
N ILE A 179 14.28 -9.28 21.40
CA ILE A 179 14.61 -10.20 20.30
C ILE A 179 13.59 -11.34 20.25
N LEU A 180 13.11 -11.66 19.05
CA LEU A 180 12.13 -12.71 18.79
C LEU A 180 12.68 -13.77 17.82
N GLY A 181 12.31 -15.03 18.05
CA GLY A 181 12.82 -16.20 17.32
C GLY A 181 12.29 -16.41 15.90
N ARG A 182 11.59 -15.44 15.28
CA ARG A 182 11.07 -15.64 13.92
C ARG A 182 12.23 -15.69 12.92
N GLY A 183 12.33 -16.79 12.18
CA GLY A 183 13.43 -17.06 11.25
C GLY A 183 14.70 -17.58 11.92
N ALA A 184 14.59 -18.18 13.11
CA ALA A 184 15.68 -18.83 13.81
C ALA A 184 16.40 -19.91 12.98
N GLU A 185 15.70 -20.61 12.09
CA GLU A 185 16.26 -21.62 11.18
C GLU A 185 17.40 -21.08 10.30
N GLN A 186 17.37 -19.79 9.96
CA GLN A 186 18.40 -19.16 9.13
C GLN A 186 19.72 -18.99 9.88
N LEU A 187 19.71 -19.14 11.20
CA LEU A 187 20.88 -19.07 12.05
C LEU A 187 21.72 -20.35 11.95
N ASP A 188 21.09 -21.50 11.68
CA ASP A 188 21.79 -22.79 11.53
C ASP A 188 22.72 -22.81 10.30
N SER A 189 22.41 -22.00 9.27
CA SER A 189 23.24 -21.84 8.08
C SER A 189 24.28 -20.73 8.21
N PHE A 190 24.36 -20.05 9.36
CA PHE A 190 25.19 -18.88 9.54
C PHE A 190 26.41 -19.24 10.41
N GLU A 191 27.61 -19.17 9.82
CA GLU A 191 28.84 -19.70 10.41
C GLU A 191 29.35 -18.91 11.64
N GLN A 192 28.95 -17.65 11.80
CA GLN A 192 29.46 -16.79 12.87
C GLN A 192 28.51 -16.73 14.07
N PRO A 193 29.02 -16.89 15.30
CA PRO A 193 28.19 -16.73 16.50
C PRO A 193 27.76 -15.28 16.67
N LEU A 194 26.51 -15.05 17.10
CA LEU A 194 25.97 -13.71 17.35
C LEU A 194 25.86 -13.44 18.85
N HIS A 195 26.42 -12.31 19.28
CA HIS A 195 26.34 -11.86 20.66
C HIS A 195 25.43 -10.63 20.76
N PHE A 196 24.46 -10.65 21.68
CA PHE A 196 23.47 -9.58 21.83
C PHE A 196 23.51 -8.95 23.22
N GLU A 197 23.39 -7.62 23.27
CA GLU A 197 23.17 -6.84 24.49
C GLU A 197 21.88 -6.03 24.33
N VAL A 198 20.77 -6.57 24.85
CA VAL A 198 19.41 -6.03 24.70
C VAL A 198 18.65 -6.12 26.01
N GLN A 199 17.43 -5.57 26.09
CA GLN A 199 16.64 -5.61 27.32
C GLN A 199 16.04 -6.99 27.59
N ASP A 200 15.56 -7.67 26.54
CA ASP A 200 14.86 -8.94 26.67
C ASP A 200 14.98 -9.77 25.38
N ALA A 201 14.77 -11.08 25.49
CA ALA A 201 14.70 -11.99 24.35
C ALA A 201 13.68 -13.11 24.62
N SER A 202 13.01 -13.61 23.57
CA SER A 202 12.14 -14.77 23.72
C SER A 202 12.96 -16.03 23.98
N MET A 203 12.43 -16.97 24.77
CA MET A 203 13.07 -18.26 25.05
C MET A 203 13.51 -18.99 23.77
N SER A 204 12.62 -19.05 22.76
CA SER A 204 12.95 -19.63 21.45
C SER A 204 14.08 -18.92 20.70
N ALA A 205 14.28 -17.62 20.95
CA ALA A 205 15.39 -16.88 20.34
C ALA A 205 16.70 -17.20 21.06
N ILE A 206 16.67 -17.24 22.40
CA ILE A 206 17.83 -17.57 23.23
C ILE A 206 18.35 -18.97 22.88
N GLU A 207 17.46 -19.97 22.82
CA GLU A 207 17.82 -21.34 22.45
C GLU A 207 18.43 -21.42 21.05
N ALA A 208 17.86 -20.72 20.07
CA ALA A 208 18.41 -20.69 18.72
C ALA A 208 19.78 -20.02 18.67
N ILE A 209 19.96 -18.90 19.35
CA ILE A 209 21.22 -18.16 19.41
C ILE A 209 22.31 -19.00 20.09
N GLN A 210 21.98 -19.68 21.19
CA GLN A 210 22.90 -20.59 21.88
C GLN A 210 23.25 -21.82 21.06
N ARG A 211 22.31 -22.37 20.28
CA ARG A 211 22.58 -23.48 19.35
C ARG A 211 23.63 -23.11 18.31
N ASN A 212 23.64 -21.86 17.85
CA ASN A 212 24.67 -21.33 16.96
C ASN A 212 25.95 -20.84 17.69
N GLY A 213 26.10 -21.13 18.99
CA GLY A 213 27.26 -20.70 19.78
C GLY A 213 27.28 -19.21 20.16
N GLY A 214 26.19 -18.49 19.94
CA GLY A 214 26.02 -17.09 20.35
C GLY A 214 25.62 -16.93 21.81
N SER A 215 25.54 -15.68 22.27
CA SER A 215 25.09 -15.35 23.63
C SER A 215 24.15 -14.15 23.67
N VAL A 216 23.28 -14.10 24.68
CA VAL A 216 22.34 -12.99 24.89
C VAL A 216 22.49 -12.48 26.33
N THR A 217 22.84 -11.21 26.46
CA THR A 217 22.96 -10.50 27.73
C THR A 217 21.79 -9.54 27.88
N SER A 218 20.97 -9.76 28.92
CA SER A 218 19.84 -8.90 29.23
C SER A 218 20.28 -7.72 30.12
N VAL A 219 20.24 -6.50 29.59
CA VAL A 219 20.67 -5.28 30.29
C VAL A 219 19.47 -4.37 30.56
N TYR A 220 19.34 -3.91 31.81
CA TYR A 220 18.30 -2.95 32.18
C TYR A 220 18.69 -1.52 31.80
N TYR A 221 17.82 -0.84 31.05
CA TYR A 221 18.00 0.56 30.69
C TYR A 221 16.74 1.37 31.00
N THR A 222 16.90 2.50 31.69
CA THR A 222 15.82 3.48 31.83
C THR A 222 15.63 4.25 30.51
N PRO A 223 14.44 4.83 30.24
CA PRO A 223 14.21 5.61 29.02
C PRO A 223 15.22 6.75 28.81
N THR A 224 15.70 7.36 29.90
CA THR A 224 16.73 8.41 29.86
C THR A 224 18.08 7.85 29.43
N ILE A 225 18.47 6.67 29.94
CA ILE A 225 19.73 6.01 29.55
C ILE A 225 19.67 5.59 28.08
N ILE A 226 18.57 5.01 27.62
CA ILE A 226 18.38 4.66 26.19
C ILE A 226 18.53 5.91 25.32
N ARG A 227 17.87 7.00 25.70
CA ARG A 227 17.98 8.26 24.95
C ARG A 227 19.42 8.80 24.93
N ARG A 228 20.17 8.65 26.03
CA ARG A 228 21.60 9.03 26.11
C ARG A 228 22.48 8.16 25.22
N LEU A 229 22.23 6.86 25.18
CA LEU A 229 22.94 5.90 24.34
C LEU A 229 22.70 6.16 22.84
N LEU A 230 21.44 6.44 22.46
CA LEU A 230 21.07 6.70 21.06
C LEU A 230 21.41 8.12 20.58
N CYS A 231 21.35 9.12 21.45
CA CYS A 231 21.57 10.53 21.10
C CYS A 231 22.48 11.22 22.11
N PRO A 232 23.76 10.83 22.21
CA PRO A 232 24.68 11.36 23.23
C PRO A 232 24.86 12.88 23.12
N TYR A 233 24.85 13.44 21.92
CA TYR A 233 24.95 14.89 21.67
C TYR A 233 23.85 15.75 22.32
N LYS A 234 22.72 15.14 22.72
CA LYS A 234 21.64 15.85 23.45
C LYS A 234 21.91 15.99 24.94
N PHE A 235 22.84 15.20 25.48
CA PHE A 235 23.21 15.19 26.89
C PHE A 235 24.58 15.83 27.03
N LYS A 236 24.61 17.16 27.16
CA LYS A 236 25.84 17.86 27.53
C LYS A 236 26.13 17.54 28.99
N ILE A 237 27.28 16.92 29.27
CA ILE A 237 27.79 16.81 30.64
C ILE A 237 28.31 18.22 30.97
N PRO A 238 27.85 18.88 32.04
CA PRO A 238 28.48 20.11 32.46
C PRO A 238 29.96 19.81 32.75
N GLU A 239 30.86 20.54 32.10
CA GLU A 239 32.29 20.46 32.43
C GLU A 239 32.43 20.70 33.93
N ALA A 240 33.18 19.83 34.60
CA ALA A 240 33.48 20.02 36.01
C ALA A 240 34.15 21.40 36.15
N LYS A 241 33.56 22.30 36.95
CA LYS A 241 34.20 23.58 37.25
C LYS A 241 35.49 23.28 38.01
N ILE A 242 36.63 23.37 37.32
CA ILE A 242 37.94 23.37 37.96
C ILE A 242 38.03 24.71 38.68
N PRO A 243 38.21 24.75 40.01
CA PRO A 243 38.47 26.02 40.69
C PRO A 243 39.74 26.63 40.09
N MET A 244 39.65 27.90 39.66
CA MET A 244 40.83 28.70 39.31
C MET A 244 41.65 29.00 40.55
#